data_AF-A0A7S3WKX4-F1
#
_entry.id   AF-A0A7S3WKX4-F1
#
_cell.length_a   1.000
_cell.length_b   1.000
_cell.length_c   1.000
_cell.angle_alpha   90.00
_cell.angle_beta   90.00
_cell.angle_gamma   90.00
#
_symmetry.space_group_name_H-M   'P 1'
#
loop_
_entity.id
_entity.type
_entity.pdbx_description
1 polymer ?
#
loop_
_entity_poly.entity_id
_entity_poly.type
_entity_poly.pdbx_seq_one_letter_code
_entity_poly.pdbx_strand_id
1 'polypeptide(L)'
;LETWKAELLHVMDYGIEIQCYCMGAGTSSPNNYVSLTHNNLQIDNAFFFRDASNDLKVGLLDWGVLACGPIASSCQGSISGAQVEVLLGHRDAFLKAFAESYEENGGPRVDTTRMKTMSNLLMMQWACGIISNVTQVLKFTKAKEWEDVKDWMDPKLIDRFQVRAHCTQFKHALQLWRKWDLHKEFEKWIKDNGLPARKRAP
;
A
#
# COMPACT_ATOMS: atom_id res chain seq x y z
N LEU A 1 -13.75 6.76 14.39
CA LEU A 1 -12.36 7.19 14.60
C LEU A 1 -11.71 6.38 15.72
N GLU A 2 -12.32 6.30 16.91
CA GLU A 2 -11.79 5.50 18.03
C GLU A 2 -11.57 4.01 17.69
N THR A 3 -12.52 3.37 16.99
CA THR A 3 -12.34 1.99 16.50
C THR A 3 -11.11 1.86 15.62
N TRP A 4 -11.00 2.68 14.57
CA TRP A 4 -9.84 2.67 13.66
C TRP A 4 -8.52 2.95 14.41
N LYS A 5 -8.51 3.86 15.38
CA LYS A 5 -7.33 4.14 16.21
C LYS A 5 -6.91 2.91 17.01
N ALA A 6 -7.86 2.21 17.64
CA ALA A 6 -7.57 1.00 18.40
C ALA A 6 -7.04 -0.13 17.49
N GLU A 7 -7.66 -0.32 16.32
CA GLU A 7 -7.22 -1.29 15.31
C GLU A 7 -5.82 -0.96 14.78
N LEU A 8 -5.56 0.31 14.49
CA LEU A 8 -4.27 0.78 14.00
C LEU A 8 -3.15 0.55 15.03
N LEU A 9 -3.38 0.90 16.30
CA LEU A 9 -2.43 0.61 17.37
C LEU A 9 -2.20 -0.89 17.53
N HIS A 10 -3.24 -1.70 17.36
CA HIS A 10 -3.11 -3.15 17.38
C HIS A 10 -2.19 -3.64 16.25
N VAL A 11 -2.35 -3.17 15.01
CA VAL A 11 -1.46 -3.54 13.89
C VAL A 11 -0.02 -3.06 14.12
N MET A 12 0.17 -1.85 14.65
CA MET A 12 1.50 -1.28 14.90
C MET A 12 2.34 -2.13 15.85
N ASP A 13 1.72 -2.85 16.79
CA ASP A 13 2.42 -3.75 17.70
C ASP A 13 3.13 -4.90 16.97
N TYR A 14 2.76 -5.20 15.72
CA TYR A 14 3.27 -6.32 14.91
C TYR A 14 4.06 -5.87 13.68
N GLY A 15 4.53 -4.62 13.64
CA GLY A 15 5.23 -4.08 12.46
C GLY A 15 6.42 -4.95 12.00
N ILE A 16 7.18 -5.49 12.95
CA ILE A 16 8.33 -6.36 12.65
C ILE A 16 7.89 -7.71 12.09
N GLU A 17 6.90 -8.37 12.68
CA GLU A 17 6.39 -9.65 12.18
C GLU A 17 5.76 -9.51 10.79
N ILE A 18 5.04 -8.42 10.56
CA ILE A 18 4.50 -8.06 9.26
C ILE A 18 5.63 -7.91 8.24
N GLN A 19 6.69 -7.19 8.59
CA GLN A 19 7.86 -7.02 7.72
C GLN A 19 8.52 -8.38 7.43
N CYS A 20 8.80 -9.19 8.44
CA CYS A 20 9.38 -10.52 8.27
C CYS A 20 8.52 -11.42 7.36
N TYR A 21 7.20 -11.43 7.57
CA TYR A 21 6.26 -12.17 6.73
C TYR A 21 6.32 -11.68 5.27
N CYS A 22 6.30 -10.37 5.05
CA CYS A 22 6.42 -9.80 3.70
C CYS A 22 7.78 -10.09 3.05
N MET A 23 8.83 -10.29 3.84
CA MET A 23 10.15 -10.73 3.37
C MET A 23 10.27 -12.25 3.18
N GLY A 24 9.16 -12.99 3.22
CA GLY A 24 9.11 -14.42 2.90
C GLY A 24 9.24 -15.37 4.09
N ALA A 25 9.29 -14.88 5.33
CA ALA A 25 9.35 -15.73 6.53
C ALA A 25 8.15 -16.70 6.61
N GLY A 26 8.40 -17.92 7.07
CA GLY A 26 7.39 -18.99 7.12
C GLY A 26 7.16 -19.70 5.79
N THR A 27 8.01 -19.49 4.79
CA THR A 27 8.02 -20.25 3.53
C THR A 27 9.31 -21.07 3.42
N SER A 28 9.30 -22.13 2.60
CA SER A 28 10.51 -22.90 2.27
C SER A 28 11.45 -22.18 1.30
N SER A 29 11.00 -21.07 0.69
CA SER A 29 11.78 -20.27 -0.27
C SER A 29 11.57 -18.77 -0.04
N PRO A 30 12.04 -18.20 1.10
CA PRO A 30 11.79 -16.79 1.45
C PRO A 30 12.24 -15.79 0.38
N ASN A 31 13.37 -16.06 -0.28
CA ASN A 31 13.92 -15.20 -1.32
C ASN A 31 13.01 -15.02 -2.55
N ASN A 32 12.02 -15.90 -2.76
CA ASN A 32 11.09 -15.75 -3.87
C ASN A 32 10.19 -14.50 -3.74
N TYR A 33 10.05 -13.97 -2.52
CA TYR A 33 9.18 -12.85 -2.20
C TYR A 33 9.92 -11.51 -2.09
N VAL A 34 11.23 -11.49 -2.37
CA VAL A 34 12.10 -10.31 -2.23
C VAL A 34 12.82 -10.04 -3.54
N SER A 35 12.85 -8.78 -3.97
CA SER A 35 13.64 -8.37 -5.14
C SER A 35 14.14 -6.93 -4.99
N LEU A 36 14.85 -6.42 -5.99
CA LEU A 36 15.06 -4.99 -6.16
C LEU A 36 13.72 -4.35 -6.58
N THR A 37 13.14 -3.58 -5.67
CA THR A 37 11.79 -3.01 -5.79
C THR A 37 11.81 -1.50 -5.96
N HIS A 38 10.94 -1.02 -6.83
CA HIS A 38 10.56 0.38 -6.93
C HIS A 38 9.12 0.51 -6.43
N ASN A 39 8.91 1.21 -5.31
CA ASN A 39 7.60 1.33 -4.65
C ASN A 39 6.84 2.61 -5.03
N ASN A 40 7.47 3.54 -5.78
CA ASN A 40 6.80 4.72 -6.34
C ASN A 40 6.41 4.55 -7.83
N LEU A 41 5.93 3.37 -8.24
CA LEU A 41 5.66 3.03 -9.64
C LEU A 41 4.27 3.45 -10.16
N GLN A 42 3.72 4.54 -9.64
CA GLN A 42 2.45 5.08 -10.14
C GLN A 42 2.58 5.47 -11.63
N ILE A 43 1.46 5.57 -12.34
CA ILE A 43 1.45 5.75 -13.81
C ILE A 43 2.16 7.05 -14.26
N ASP A 44 2.22 8.05 -13.41
CA ASP A 44 2.92 9.32 -13.60
C ASP A 44 4.45 9.21 -13.43
N ASN A 45 4.94 8.10 -12.87
CA ASN A 45 6.37 7.75 -12.79
C ASN A 45 6.79 6.70 -13.84
N ALA A 46 5.98 6.54 -14.89
CA ALA A 46 6.28 5.69 -16.03
C ALA A 46 6.04 6.44 -17.35
N PHE A 47 6.82 6.10 -18.37
CA PHE A 47 6.55 6.53 -19.75
C PHE A 47 6.48 5.31 -20.66
N PHE A 48 5.53 5.33 -21.58
CA PHE A 48 5.22 4.21 -22.44
C PHE A 48 5.52 4.58 -23.89
N PHE A 49 6.15 3.67 -24.62
CA PHE A 49 6.47 3.85 -26.02
C PHE A 49 6.37 2.51 -26.76
N ARG A 50 6.29 2.54 -28.08
CA ARG A 50 6.39 1.34 -28.90
C ARG A 50 7.78 1.26 -29.51
N ASP A 51 8.38 0.08 -29.50
CA ASP A 51 9.65 -0.15 -30.18
C ASP A 51 9.47 -0.35 -31.70
N ALA A 52 10.56 -0.67 -32.40
CA ALA A 52 10.53 -0.92 -33.84
C ALA A 52 9.67 -2.14 -34.25
N SER A 53 9.42 -3.06 -33.33
CA SER A 53 8.56 -4.24 -33.51
C SER A 53 7.09 -3.97 -33.15
N ASN A 54 6.75 -2.71 -32.80
CA ASN A 54 5.43 -2.29 -32.33
C ASN A 54 5.04 -2.85 -30.95
N ASP A 55 6.00 -3.37 -30.18
CA ASP A 55 5.78 -3.87 -28.82
C ASP A 55 5.68 -2.71 -27.84
N LEU A 56 4.73 -2.77 -26.89
CA LEU A 56 4.64 -1.79 -25.81
C LEU A 56 5.82 -1.96 -24.85
N LYS A 57 6.63 -0.92 -24.70
CA LYS A 57 7.71 -0.81 -23.73
C LYS A 57 7.36 0.23 -22.66
N VAL A 58 8.00 0.07 -21.51
CA VAL A 58 7.87 0.99 -20.38
C VAL A 58 9.26 1.41 -19.92
N GLY A 59 9.43 2.71 -19.72
CA GLY A 59 10.54 3.27 -18.95
C GLY A 59 10.04 3.82 -17.62
N LEU A 60 10.90 3.77 -16.61
CA LEU A 60 10.56 4.14 -15.24
C LEU A 60 11.34 5.38 -14.81
N LEU A 61 10.68 6.25 -14.04
CA LEU A 61 11.22 7.49 -13.49
C LEU A 61 11.23 7.42 -11.95
N ASP A 62 11.86 8.41 -11.32
CA ASP A 62 11.82 8.63 -9.87
C ASP A 62 12.31 7.46 -8.99
N TRP A 63 13.55 7.03 -9.29
CA TRP A 63 14.24 5.93 -8.60
C TRP A 63 14.70 6.26 -7.17
N GLY A 64 14.28 7.39 -6.57
CA GLY A 64 14.78 7.87 -5.27
C GLY A 64 14.47 6.95 -4.09
N VAL A 65 13.53 6.02 -4.26
CA VAL A 65 13.10 5.04 -3.25
C VAL A 65 13.36 3.59 -3.67
N LEU A 66 14.24 3.38 -4.65
CA LEU A 66 14.71 2.06 -5.06
C LEU A 66 15.38 1.33 -3.89
N ALA A 67 14.89 0.13 -3.56
CA ALA A 67 15.45 -0.67 -2.48
C ALA A 67 15.17 -2.16 -2.67
N CYS A 68 15.96 -3.01 -2.02
CA CYS A 68 15.61 -4.43 -1.88
C CYS A 68 14.44 -4.56 -0.90
N GLY A 69 13.36 -5.21 -1.31
CA GLY A 69 12.15 -5.31 -0.51
C GLY A 69 11.14 -6.33 -1.01
N PRO A 70 9.98 -6.44 -0.34
CA PRO A 70 8.92 -7.36 -0.73
C PRO A 70 8.39 -7.06 -2.13
N ILE A 71 8.29 -8.05 -3.01
CA ILE A 71 7.78 -7.83 -4.38
C ILE A 71 6.35 -7.26 -4.41
N ALA A 72 5.54 -7.59 -3.39
CA ALA A 72 4.19 -7.04 -3.24
C ALA A 72 4.21 -5.51 -3.04
N SER A 73 5.31 -4.92 -2.54
CA SER A 73 5.44 -3.47 -2.39
C SER A 73 5.53 -2.75 -3.75
N SER A 74 6.21 -3.33 -4.74
CA SER A 74 6.24 -2.79 -6.10
C SER A 74 4.87 -2.89 -6.79
N CYS A 75 4.18 -4.03 -6.64
CA CYS A 75 2.81 -4.16 -7.13
C CYS A 75 1.89 -3.10 -6.48
N GLN A 76 1.93 -2.97 -5.15
CA GLN A 76 1.14 -1.99 -4.41
C GLN A 76 1.46 -0.55 -4.85
N GLY A 77 2.74 -0.23 -5.02
CA GLY A 77 3.20 1.05 -5.55
C GLY A 77 2.56 1.38 -6.89
N SER A 78 2.59 0.41 -7.82
CA SER A 78 2.06 0.59 -9.17
C SER A 78 0.56 0.85 -9.25
N ILE A 79 -0.22 0.28 -8.34
CA ILE A 79 -1.68 0.43 -8.32
C ILE A 79 -2.16 1.52 -7.36
N SER A 80 -1.29 2.07 -6.51
CA SER A 80 -1.68 3.00 -5.43
C SER A 80 -2.32 4.32 -5.90
N GLY A 81 -2.08 4.71 -7.16
CA GLY A 81 -2.71 5.87 -7.80
C GLY A 81 -4.13 5.63 -8.30
N ALA A 82 -4.60 4.38 -8.30
CA ALA A 82 -5.94 4.05 -8.77
C ALA A 82 -7.03 4.56 -7.81
N GLN A 83 -8.21 4.85 -8.37
CA GLN A 83 -9.39 5.17 -7.56
C GLN A 83 -9.78 3.99 -6.68
N VAL A 84 -10.38 4.27 -5.52
CA VAL A 84 -10.79 3.24 -4.55
C VAL A 84 -11.70 2.19 -5.19
N GLU A 85 -12.62 2.59 -6.05
CA GLU A 85 -13.55 1.71 -6.75
C GLU A 85 -12.82 0.69 -7.63
N VAL A 86 -11.77 1.14 -8.33
CA VAL A 86 -10.91 0.27 -9.15
C VAL A 86 -10.18 -0.74 -8.26
N LEU A 87 -9.62 -0.29 -7.13
CA LEU A 87 -8.91 -1.16 -6.20
C LEU A 87 -9.84 -2.21 -5.59
N LEU A 88 -11.07 -1.84 -5.22
CA LEU A 88 -12.07 -2.76 -4.69
C LEU A 88 -12.46 -3.85 -5.71
N GLY A 89 -12.62 -3.47 -6.98
CA GLY A 89 -13.03 -4.39 -8.03
C GLY A 89 -11.91 -5.25 -8.61
N HIS A 90 -10.67 -4.75 -8.61
CA HIS A 90 -9.61 -5.31 -9.45
C HIS A 90 -8.26 -5.59 -8.75
N ARG A 91 -8.07 -5.25 -7.46
CA ARG A 91 -6.77 -5.47 -6.79
C ARG A 91 -6.29 -6.91 -6.90
N ASP A 92 -7.15 -7.89 -6.63
CA ASP A 92 -6.77 -9.30 -6.65
C ASP A 92 -6.38 -9.77 -8.08
N ALA A 93 -7.02 -9.21 -9.11
CA ALA A 93 -6.65 -9.45 -10.50
C ALA A 93 -5.29 -8.81 -10.84
N PHE A 94 -4.99 -7.61 -10.34
CA PHE A 94 -3.68 -6.99 -10.49
C PHE A 94 -2.57 -7.79 -9.79
N LEU A 95 -2.82 -8.28 -8.57
CA LEU A 95 -1.86 -9.13 -7.86
C LEU A 95 -1.57 -10.43 -8.61
N LYS A 96 -2.62 -11.05 -9.19
CA LYS A 96 -2.47 -12.23 -10.04
C LYS A 96 -1.65 -11.92 -11.29
N ALA A 97 -2.01 -10.87 -12.03
CA ALA A 97 -1.30 -10.46 -13.25
C ALA A 97 0.18 -10.13 -12.95
N PHE A 98 0.46 -9.48 -11.82
CA PHE A 98 1.81 -9.21 -11.37
C PHE A 98 2.60 -10.50 -11.09
N ALA A 99 2.01 -11.46 -10.36
CA ALA A 99 2.65 -12.72 -10.05
C ALA A 99 2.92 -13.57 -11.30
N GLU A 100 1.97 -13.61 -12.24
CA GLU A 100 2.11 -14.30 -13.53
C GLU A 100 3.21 -13.65 -14.38
N SER A 101 3.20 -12.31 -14.49
CA SER A 101 4.25 -11.58 -15.22
C SER A 101 5.62 -11.76 -14.57
N TYR A 102 5.69 -11.82 -13.24
CA TYR A 102 6.93 -12.06 -12.52
C TYR A 102 7.52 -13.42 -12.87
N GLU A 103 6.70 -14.49 -12.89
CA GLU A 103 7.14 -15.82 -13.31
C GLU A 103 7.55 -15.86 -14.80
N GLU A 104 6.74 -15.29 -15.69
CA GLU A 104 6.98 -15.27 -17.13
C GLU A 104 8.28 -14.53 -17.51
N ASN A 105 8.67 -13.53 -16.73
CA ASN A 105 9.84 -12.69 -16.99
C ASN A 105 11.06 -13.06 -16.12
N GLY A 106 11.11 -14.30 -15.61
CA GLY A 106 12.31 -14.89 -15.00
C GLY A 106 12.35 -14.85 -13.47
N GLY A 107 11.31 -14.32 -12.81
CA GLY A 107 11.10 -14.47 -11.38
C GLY A 107 10.61 -15.88 -11.02
N PRO A 108 10.75 -16.31 -9.75
CA PRO A 108 10.16 -17.55 -9.28
C PRO A 108 8.64 -17.43 -9.17
N ARG A 109 7.95 -18.57 -9.33
CA ARG A 109 6.53 -18.69 -9.03
C ARG A 109 6.26 -18.38 -7.54
N VAL A 110 5.28 -17.52 -7.30
CA VAL A 110 4.84 -17.13 -5.95
C VAL A 110 3.37 -17.48 -5.70
N ASP A 111 3.02 -17.73 -4.44
CA ASP A 111 1.63 -17.98 -4.05
C ASP A 111 0.83 -16.66 -4.06
N THR A 112 -0.19 -16.59 -4.92
CA THR A 112 -1.07 -15.43 -5.06
C THR A 112 -1.91 -15.17 -3.80
N THR A 113 -2.23 -16.21 -3.02
CA THR A 113 -2.92 -16.06 -1.73
C THR A 113 -2.02 -15.33 -0.75
N ARG A 114 -0.75 -15.74 -0.66
CA ARG A 114 0.25 -15.04 0.14
C ARG A 114 0.48 -13.62 -0.34
N MET A 115 0.57 -13.38 -1.65
CA MET A 115 0.69 -12.02 -2.21
C MET A 115 -0.47 -11.11 -1.79
N LYS A 116 -1.70 -11.63 -1.75
CA LYS A 116 -2.87 -10.90 -1.24
C LYS A 116 -2.74 -10.57 0.24
N THR A 117 -2.32 -11.52 1.08
CA THR A 117 -2.05 -11.26 2.50
C THR A 117 -0.95 -10.21 2.68
N MET A 118 0.14 -10.29 1.92
CA MET A 118 1.22 -9.29 1.92
C MET A 118 0.69 -7.91 1.53
N SER A 119 -0.11 -7.81 0.47
CA SER A 119 -0.74 -6.54 0.05
C SER A 119 -1.63 -5.96 1.16
N ASN A 120 -2.46 -6.77 1.82
CA ASN A 120 -3.28 -6.33 2.96
C ASN A 120 -2.40 -5.75 4.08
N LEU A 121 -1.37 -6.48 4.51
CA LEU A 121 -0.50 -6.08 5.62
C LEU A 121 0.33 -4.83 5.28
N LEU A 122 0.85 -4.73 4.05
CA LEU A 122 1.56 -3.55 3.57
C LEU A 122 0.65 -2.32 3.49
N MET A 123 -0.61 -2.50 3.08
CA MET A 123 -1.60 -1.42 3.09
C MET A 123 -1.90 -0.93 4.50
N MET A 124 -1.95 -1.83 5.49
CA MET A 124 -2.12 -1.43 6.88
C MET A 124 -0.89 -0.68 7.41
N GLN A 125 0.34 -1.16 7.12
CA GLN A 125 1.58 -0.47 7.49
C GLN A 125 1.66 0.93 6.87
N TRP A 126 1.31 1.04 5.58
CA TRP A 126 1.22 2.33 4.91
C TRP A 126 0.18 3.24 5.58
N ALA A 127 -1.02 2.72 5.88
CA ALA A 127 -2.07 3.47 6.57
C ALA A 127 -1.65 3.94 7.98
N CYS A 128 -0.77 3.21 8.67
CA CYS A 128 -0.14 3.66 9.92
C CYS A 128 0.82 4.83 9.66
N GLY A 129 1.65 4.71 8.62
CA GLY A 129 2.67 5.70 8.28
C GLY A 129 2.11 7.04 7.80
N ILE A 130 0.98 7.05 7.07
CA ILE A 130 0.41 8.29 6.52
C ILE A 130 0.03 9.30 7.60
N ILE A 131 -0.19 8.89 8.86
CA ILE A 131 -0.48 9.80 9.98
C ILE A 131 0.61 10.88 10.11
N SER A 132 1.86 10.56 9.78
CA SER A 132 2.97 11.52 9.78
C SER A 132 2.75 12.70 8.83
N ASN A 133 1.94 12.53 7.77
CA ASN A 133 1.64 13.56 6.77
C ASN A 133 0.72 14.67 7.30
N VAL A 134 0.05 14.50 8.45
CA VAL A 134 -0.76 15.58 9.06
C VAL A 134 0.08 16.84 9.27
N THR A 135 1.36 16.67 9.65
CA THR A 135 2.28 17.80 9.84
C THR A 135 2.53 18.57 8.54
N GLN A 136 2.59 17.88 7.40
CA GLN A 136 2.74 18.52 6.08
C GLN A 136 1.47 19.27 5.69
N VAL A 137 0.30 18.66 5.92
CA VAL A 137 -1.00 19.30 5.67
C VAL A 137 -1.12 20.61 6.46
N LEU A 138 -0.78 20.61 7.75
CA LEU A 138 -0.87 21.78 8.63
C LEU A 138 0.13 22.91 8.30
N LYS A 139 1.16 22.65 7.48
CA LYS A 139 2.03 23.72 6.95
C LYS A 139 1.28 24.60 5.97
N PHE A 140 0.44 24.01 5.12
CA PHE A 140 -0.25 24.69 4.02
C PHE A 140 -1.70 25.05 4.32
N THR A 141 -2.38 24.33 5.23
CA THR A 141 -3.74 24.65 5.69
C THR A 141 -3.80 24.58 7.20
N LYS A 142 -3.90 25.74 7.86
CA LYS A 142 -3.90 25.84 9.33
C LYS A 142 -5.17 25.26 9.92
N ALA A 143 -5.08 24.80 11.17
CA ALA A 143 -6.19 24.15 11.89
C ALA A 143 -7.52 24.94 11.79
N LYS A 144 -7.47 26.28 11.94
CA LYS A 144 -8.66 27.14 11.85
C LYS A 144 -9.29 27.19 10.45
N GLU A 145 -8.50 27.08 9.39
CA GLU A 145 -9.02 27.11 8.02
C GLU A 145 -9.88 25.86 7.70
N TRP A 146 -9.70 24.77 8.45
CA TRP A 146 -10.47 23.53 8.26
C TRP A 146 -11.93 23.68 8.67
N GLU A 147 -12.28 24.63 9.54
CA GLU A 147 -13.67 24.89 9.95
C GLU A 147 -14.54 25.38 8.76
N ASP A 148 -13.90 26.00 7.77
CA ASP A 148 -14.53 26.53 6.57
C ASP A 148 -14.61 25.54 5.42
N VAL A 149 -13.88 24.41 5.48
CA VAL A 149 -13.88 23.39 4.42
C VAL A 149 -15.18 22.59 4.49
N LYS A 150 -16.04 22.71 3.48
CA LYS A 150 -17.38 22.07 3.47
C LYS A 150 -17.45 20.78 2.68
N ASP A 151 -16.63 20.65 1.64
CA ASP A 151 -16.60 19.47 0.80
C ASP A 151 -15.21 19.25 0.18
N TRP A 152 -15.08 18.17 -0.59
CA TRP A 152 -13.81 17.74 -1.18
C TRP A 152 -13.28 18.65 -2.28
N MET A 153 -14.16 19.41 -2.93
CA MET A 153 -13.81 20.32 -4.03
C MET A 153 -13.47 21.72 -3.54
N ASP A 154 -13.45 21.96 -2.22
CA ASP A 154 -13.05 23.24 -1.65
C ASP A 154 -11.64 23.65 -2.15
N PRO A 155 -11.47 24.89 -2.66
CA PRO A 155 -10.19 25.44 -3.10
C PRO A 155 -9.04 25.27 -2.09
N LYS A 156 -9.33 25.36 -0.78
CA LYS A 156 -8.32 25.18 0.28
C LYS A 156 -7.79 23.76 0.37
N LEU A 157 -8.50 22.79 -0.19
CA LEU A 157 -8.07 21.41 -0.34
C LEU A 157 -7.50 21.18 -1.73
N ILE A 158 -8.26 21.48 -2.79
CA ILE A 158 -7.94 21.04 -4.15
C ILE A 158 -6.80 21.84 -4.78
N ASP A 159 -6.67 23.15 -4.53
CA ASP A 159 -5.66 23.99 -5.20
C ASP A 159 -4.29 23.93 -4.50
N ARG A 160 -4.23 23.32 -3.30
CA ARG A 160 -2.99 23.16 -2.53
C ARG A 160 -2.47 21.74 -2.71
N PHE A 161 -1.53 21.53 -3.64
CA PHE A 161 -1.02 20.21 -4.02
C PHE A 161 -0.71 19.30 -2.82
N GLN A 162 0.10 19.77 -1.87
CA GLN A 162 0.51 18.98 -0.70
C GLN A 162 -0.69 18.60 0.19
N VAL A 163 -1.66 19.51 0.34
CA VAL A 163 -2.89 19.27 1.11
C VAL A 163 -3.73 18.22 0.38
N ARG A 164 -4.02 18.43 -0.90
CA ARG A 164 -4.77 17.50 -1.74
C ARG A 164 -4.17 16.11 -1.72
N ALA A 165 -2.86 15.99 -1.98
CA ALA A 165 -2.16 14.71 -2.07
C ALA A 165 -2.25 13.93 -0.75
N HIS A 166 -1.87 14.54 0.37
CA HIS A 166 -1.89 13.86 1.67
C HIS A 166 -3.30 13.57 2.17
N CYS A 167 -4.25 14.50 2.01
CA CYS A 167 -5.65 14.24 2.36
C CYS A 167 -6.25 13.11 1.51
N THR A 168 -5.88 13.00 0.23
CA THR A 168 -6.32 11.89 -0.65
C THR A 168 -5.81 10.56 -0.11
N GLN A 169 -4.54 10.50 0.29
CA GLN A 169 -3.97 9.30 0.90
C GLN A 169 -4.71 8.90 2.18
N PHE A 170 -5.01 9.85 3.07
CA PHE A 170 -5.84 9.59 4.26
C PHE A 170 -7.23 9.06 3.92
N LYS A 171 -7.91 9.72 2.99
CA LYS A 171 -9.24 9.31 2.54
C LYS A 171 -9.21 7.89 1.97
N HIS A 172 -8.26 7.59 1.09
CA HIS A 172 -8.08 6.26 0.51
C HIS A 172 -7.77 5.20 1.57
N ALA A 173 -6.84 5.48 2.48
CA ALA A 173 -6.49 4.56 3.56
C ALA A 173 -7.71 4.20 4.41
N LEU A 174 -8.49 5.18 4.85
CA LEU A 174 -9.70 4.94 5.66
C LEU A 174 -10.77 4.16 4.90
N GLN A 175 -10.99 4.51 3.62
CA GLN A 175 -11.96 3.81 2.79
C GLN A 175 -11.57 2.34 2.56
N LEU A 176 -10.32 2.10 2.18
CA LEU A 176 -9.81 0.76 1.90
C LEU A 176 -9.72 -0.09 3.17
N TRP A 177 -9.28 0.50 4.30
CA TRP A 177 -9.24 -0.18 5.59
C TRP A 177 -10.59 -0.78 5.96
N ARG A 178 -11.65 0.03 5.84
CA ARG A 178 -13.01 -0.42 6.14
C ARG A 178 -13.55 -1.39 5.09
N LYS A 179 -13.38 -1.10 3.81
CA LYS A 179 -14.04 -1.87 2.73
C LYS A 179 -13.36 -3.21 2.45
N TRP A 180 -12.07 -3.35 2.74
CA TRP A 180 -11.37 -4.64 2.69
C TRP A 180 -11.34 -5.37 4.04
N ASP A 181 -11.96 -4.80 5.08
CA ASP A 181 -11.98 -5.38 6.42
C ASP A 181 -10.56 -5.73 6.91
N LEU A 182 -9.62 -4.80 6.71
CA LEU A 182 -8.19 -5.06 6.85
C LEU A 182 -7.83 -5.54 8.26
N HIS A 183 -8.49 -5.01 9.28
CA HIS A 183 -8.25 -5.42 10.66
C HIS A 183 -8.62 -6.88 10.90
N LYS A 184 -9.78 -7.34 10.38
CA LYS A 184 -10.18 -8.74 10.46
C LYS A 184 -9.23 -9.67 9.69
N GLU A 185 -8.77 -9.25 8.52
CA GLU A 185 -7.75 -9.98 7.76
C GLU A 185 -6.43 -10.10 8.54
N PHE A 186 -6.06 -9.06 9.28
CA PHE A 186 -4.92 -9.07 10.18
C PHE A 186 -5.11 -10.00 11.39
N GLU A 187 -6.27 -9.98 12.05
CA GLU A 187 -6.58 -10.92 13.14
C GLU A 187 -6.55 -12.37 12.67
N LYS A 188 -7.06 -12.63 11.46
CA LYS A 188 -6.94 -13.94 10.81
C LYS A 188 -5.47 -14.30 10.60
N TRP A 189 -4.66 -13.39 10.05
CA TRP A 189 -3.22 -13.61 9.84
C TRP A 189 -2.47 -13.90 11.14
N ILE A 190 -2.74 -13.17 12.23
CA ILE A 190 -2.17 -13.45 13.57
C ILE A 190 -2.47 -14.88 13.98
N LYS A 191 -3.75 -15.28 13.91
CA LYS A 191 -4.21 -16.62 14.31
C LYS A 191 -3.54 -17.71 13.47
N ASP A 192 -3.51 -17.53 12.15
CA ASP A 192 -2.93 -18.50 11.22
C ASP A 192 -1.41 -18.68 11.41
N ASN A 193 -0.72 -17.66 11.95
CA ASN A 193 0.72 -17.69 12.23
C ASN A 193 1.05 -17.97 13.70
N GLY A 194 0.06 -18.34 14.54
CA GLY A 194 0.28 -18.67 15.94
C GLY A 194 0.79 -17.50 16.79
N LEU A 195 0.56 -16.27 16.35
CA LEU A 195 0.93 -15.06 17.07
C LEU A 195 -0.08 -14.77 18.20
N PRO A 196 0.34 -14.14 19.31
CA PRO A 196 -0.59 -13.77 20.37
C PRO A 196 -1.68 -12.84 19.84
N ALA A 197 -2.89 -12.89 20.39
CA ALA A 197 -3.98 -12.02 19.95
C ALA A 197 -3.75 -10.54 20.30
N ARG A 198 -2.96 -10.25 21.35
CA ARG A 198 -2.46 -8.91 21.72
C ARG A 198 -1.10 -9.06 22.39
N LYS A 199 -0.09 -8.29 21.96
CA LYS A 199 1.22 -8.23 22.64
C LYS A 199 1.20 -7.35 23.89
N ARG A 200 0.43 -6.27 23.82
CA ARG A 200 0.19 -5.35 24.92
C ARG A 200 -1.16 -5.72 25.54
N ALA A 201 -1.20 -6.81 26.29
CA ALA A 201 -2.26 -6.96 27.29
C ALA A 201 -1.87 -6.10 28.51
N PRO A 202 -2.82 -5.45 29.19
CA PRO A 202 -2.55 -4.92 30.53
C PRO A 202 -2.09 -6.01 31.49
#